data_AF-A0A565CEG8-F1
#
_entry.id   AF-A0A565CEG8-F1
#
_cell.length_a   1.000
_cell.length_b   1.000
_cell.length_c   1.000
_cell.angle_alpha   90.00
_cell.angle_beta   90.00
_cell.angle_gamma   90.00
#
_symmetry.space_group_name_H-M   'P 1'
#
loop_
_entity.id
_entity.type
_entity.pdbx_description
1 polymer ?
#
loop_
_entity_poly.entity_id
_entity_poly.type
_entity_poly.pdbx_seq_one_letter_code
_entity_poly.pdbx_strand_id
1 'polypeptide(L)'
;MALNRNLTRFETVWFDYSATKSDYYLYCHNILFPIVVYTFVPLPFVFIEFASGFFDRYKIQPKVKNSFSDMFRCYRDVMKMFIFVVGPLQLVSYPSIQMIEIRSGLPLPSCSEIVAQLVVYLLVEDYTNYWIHRFFHCKWGYEKIHHVHHEYTAPIGYAAPYAHWAEVLVLGIPTFLGPAIAPGHMITFWLWIALRQIEAIETHSGYDFPWSLTKYILFYGGAEYHDYHHYVGGQSQSNFASVFTYCDYIYGTDKGYRFQKKLLQQLQPKVKYSVADMFRCYRDVMKLFFVVVGTLQLVSYPSTQMAGIQSGLPLPSFMEIVAQLVVYFLIEDYTNYWIHRWLHCKWVYENIHRIHHEYTSPIGYASPYAHWAEILILGIPTFLGPAIIPGHILTFWLWITLRQIEAIETHSGYDLPWTITKYIPFYGGAEYHDYHHYVGRQSQSNFASVFTYCDYIYGTDKGYRIHKKLLRHKVKKETEPKKGAKYFLAINSKVIEKL
;
A
#
# COMPACT_ATOMS: atom_id res chain seq x y z
N MET A 1 -40.76 9.59 -25.06
CA MET A 1 -39.95 8.60 -24.32
C MET A 1 -39.40 7.61 -25.34
N ALA A 2 -38.08 7.61 -25.55
CA ALA A 2 -37.42 6.82 -26.59
C ALA A 2 -36.99 5.40 -26.14
N LEU A 3 -37.30 5.03 -24.90
CA LEU A 3 -36.97 3.72 -24.34
C LEU A 3 -38.23 2.84 -24.33
N ASN A 4 -38.22 1.74 -25.09
CA ASN A 4 -39.28 0.73 -25.09
C ASN A 4 -39.27 -0.16 -23.82
N ARG A 5 -38.96 0.43 -22.65
CA ARG A 5 -38.95 -0.24 -21.35
C ARG A 5 -39.19 0.76 -20.23
N ASN A 6 -39.60 0.26 -19.06
CA ASN A 6 -39.65 1.07 -17.85
C ASN A 6 -38.25 1.58 -17.47
N LEU A 7 -38.21 2.79 -16.91
CA LEU A 7 -36.99 3.37 -16.36
C LEU A 7 -36.59 2.61 -15.09
N THR A 8 -35.30 2.41 -14.93
CA THR A 8 -34.73 1.97 -13.65
C THR A 8 -34.88 3.09 -12.61
N ARG A 9 -34.69 2.76 -11.32
CA ARG A 9 -34.71 3.75 -10.24
C ARG A 9 -33.68 4.86 -10.47
N PHE A 10 -32.46 4.51 -10.92
CA PHE A 10 -31.41 5.49 -11.20
C PHE A 10 -31.74 6.38 -12.40
N GLU A 11 -32.31 5.80 -13.46
CA GLU A 11 -32.77 6.59 -14.62
C GLU A 11 -33.92 7.52 -14.27
N THR A 12 -34.82 7.11 -13.39
CA THR A 12 -35.92 7.97 -12.90
C THR A 12 -35.36 9.16 -12.14
N VAL A 13 -34.46 8.93 -11.17
CA VAL A 13 -33.81 10.01 -10.41
C VAL A 13 -33.02 10.95 -11.33
N TRP A 14 -32.27 10.38 -12.29
CA TRP A 14 -31.55 11.19 -13.27
C TRP A 14 -32.49 12.00 -14.15
N PHE A 15 -33.57 11.41 -14.65
CA PHE A 15 -34.56 12.08 -15.48
C PHE A 15 -35.25 13.21 -14.72
N ASP A 16 -35.73 12.96 -13.50
CA ASP A 16 -36.39 13.98 -12.67
C ASP A 16 -35.46 15.17 -12.40
N TYR A 17 -34.17 14.90 -12.20
CA TYR A 17 -33.17 15.94 -12.03
C TYR A 17 -32.84 16.67 -13.34
N SER A 18 -32.61 15.96 -14.44
CA SER A 18 -32.07 16.51 -15.69
C SER A 18 -33.13 17.10 -16.62
N ALA A 19 -34.39 16.66 -16.55
CA ALA A 19 -35.44 17.00 -17.52
C ALA A 19 -35.74 18.51 -17.63
N THR A 20 -35.45 19.29 -16.59
CA THR A 20 -35.67 20.74 -16.55
C THR A 20 -34.40 21.56 -16.78
N LYS A 21 -33.28 20.90 -17.12
CA LYS A 21 -31.95 21.52 -17.23
C LYS A 21 -31.44 21.42 -18.66
N SER A 22 -30.73 22.44 -19.11
CA SER A 22 -29.99 22.36 -20.37
C SER A 22 -28.74 21.50 -20.22
N ASP A 23 -28.28 20.93 -21.33
CA ASP A 23 -27.02 20.19 -21.37
C ASP A 23 -25.82 21.04 -20.93
N TYR A 24 -25.85 22.34 -21.23
CA TYR A 24 -24.88 23.30 -20.71
C TYR A 24 -24.91 23.39 -19.19
N TYR A 25 -26.10 23.49 -18.59
CA TYR A 25 -26.23 23.56 -17.14
C TYR A 25 -25.73 22.28 -16.46
N LEU A 26 -26.05 21.10 -17.02
CA LEU A 26 -25.49 19.83 -16.55
C LEU A 26 -23.97 19.84 -16.68
N TYR A 27 -23.44 20.22 -17.84
CA TYR A 27 -22.01 20.35 -18.07
C TYR A 27 -21.31 21.27 -17.05
N CYS A 28 -21.89 22.40 -16.66
CA CYS A 28 -21.31 23.30 -15.65
C CYS A 28 -21.08 22.65 -14.28
N HIS A 29 -21.73 21.52 -13.95
CA HIS A 29 -21.45 20.77 -12.73
C HIS A 29 -20.03 20.23 -12.69
N ASN A 30 -19.36 20.10 -13.85
CA ASN A 30 -17.94 19.74 -13.93
C ASN A 30 -17.04 20.64 -13.08
N ILE A 31 -17.43 21.90 -12.84
CA ILE A 31 -16.64 22.84 -12.03
C ILE A 31 -16.68 22.45 -10.55
N LEU A 32 -17.77 21.83 -10.11
CA LEU A 32 -17.97 21.46 -8.71
C LEU A 32 -17.08 20.28 -8.31
N PHE A 33 -16.87 19.31 -9.20
CA PHE A 33 -16.09 18.11 -8.87
C PHE A 33 -14.66 18.44 -8.45
N PRO A 34 -13.87 19.23 -9.21
CA PRO A 34 -12.53 19.64 -8.81
C PRO A 34 -12.50 20.39 -7.47
N ILE A 35 -13.48 21.24 -7.20
CA ILE A 35 -13.53 22.03 -5.96
C ILE A 35 -13.85 21.13 -4.76
N VAL A 36 -14.90 20.33 -4.86
CA VAL A 36 -15.38 19.47 -3.77
C VAL A 36 -14.35 18.37 -3.47
N VAL A 37 -13.88 17.64 -4.49
CA VAL A 37 -12.93 16.55 -4.31
C VAL A 37 -11.60 17.08 -3.76
N TYR A 38 -11.06 18.17 -4.31
CA TYR A 38 -9.85 18.79 -3.77
C TYR A 38 -10.02 19.30 -2.34
N THR A 39 -11.19 19.81 -1.96
CA THR A 39 -11.42 20.30 -0.60
C THR A 39 -11.41 19.16 0.41
N PHE A 40 -12.10 18.06 0.12
CA PHE A 40 -12.39 17.02 1.11
C PHE A 40 -11.45 15.82 1.07
N VAL A 41 -10.96 15.39 -0.09
CA VAL A 41 -10.15 14.16 -0.21
C VAL A 41 -8.77 14.26 0.44
N PRO A 42 -8.09 15.43 0.47
CA PRO A 42 -6.83 15.57 1.21
C PRO A 42 -7.00 15.62 2.74
N LEU A 43 -8.19 15.93 3.28
CA LEU A 43 -8.39 16.16 4.72
C LEU A 43 -7.96 14.99 5.62
N PRO A 44 -8.25 13.72 5.30
CA PRO A 44 -7.73 12.59 6.08
C PRO A 44 -6.20 12.63 6.24
N PHE A 45 -5.45 12.99 5.19
CA PHE A 45 -3.99 13.10 5.27
C PHE A 45 -3.55 14.30 6.11
N VAL A 46 -4.30 15.41 6.09
CA VAL A 46 -4.06 16.56 6.98
C VAL A 46 -4.23 16.14 8.44
N PHE A 47 -5.31 15.44 8.77
CA PHE A 47 -5.52 14.93 10.14
C PHE A 47 -4.40 13.98 10.55
N ILE A 48 -3.96 13.10 9.65
CA ILE A 48 -2.86 12.17 9.90
C ILE A 48 -1.53 12.89 10.13
N GLU A 49 -1.24 13.98 9.42
CA GLU A 49 -0.02 14.80 9.59
C GLU A 49 0.10 15.35 11.03
N PHE A 50 -1.04 15.70 11.65
CA PHE A 50 -1.09 16.17 13.04
C PHE A 50 -1.28 15.06 14.08
N ALA A 51 -1.82 13.91 13.69
CA ALA A 51 -1.95 12.74 14.54
C ALA A 51 -0.59 12.03 14.68
N SER A 52 0.27 12.53 15.57
CA SER A 52 1.57 11.91 15.88
C SER A 52 1.41 10.49 16.42
N GLY A 53 2.35 9.59 16.11
CA GLY A 53 2.39 8.23 16.67
C GLY A 53 2.29 7.14 15.62
N PHE A 54 1.15 6.45 15.55
CA PHE A 54 0.98 5.24 14.73
C PHE A 54 1.31 5.46 13.25
N PHE A 55 0.94 6.61 12.70
CA PHE A 55 1.03 6.91 11.27
C PHE A 55 2.41 7.39 10.80
N ASP A 56 3.27 7.85 11.71
CA ASP A 56 4.62 8.34 11.37
C ASP A 56 5.47 7.27 10.66
N ARG A 57 5.16 5.99 10.86
CA ARG A 57 5.85 4.87 10.21
C ARG A 57 5.61 4.80 8.69
N TYR A 58 4.44 5.29 8.24
CA TYR A 58 3.99 5.28 6.84
C TYR A 58 4.32 6.57 6.08
N LYS A 59 4.81 7.60 6.78
CA LYS A 59 5.30 8.82 6.12
C LYS A 59 6.54 8.50 5.29
N ILE A 60 6.50 8.83 4.00
CA ILE A 60 7.59 8.53 3.06
C ILE A 60 8.85 9.33 3.43
N GLN A 61 8.69 10.63 3.70
CA GLN A 61 9.75 11.52 4.17
C GLN A 61 9.56 11.93 5.64
N PRO A 62 9.91 11.09 6.64
CA PRO A 62 9.55 11.27 8.05
C PRO A 62 10.22 12.47 8.75
N LYS A 63 11.21 13.11 8.11
CA LYS A 63 11.90 14.29 8.64
C LYS A 63 11.24 15.61 8.23
N VAL A 64 10.33 15.55 7.27
CA VAL A 64 9.60 16.72 6.78
C VAL A 64 8.22 16.68 7.41
N LYS A 65 7.87 17.76 8.13
CA LYS A 65 6.52 17.99 8.62
C LYS A 65 6.01 19.30 8.06
N ASN A 66 4.79 19.29 7.55
CA ASN A 66 4.18 20.49 6.98
C ASN A 66 3.34 21.20 8.04
N SER A 67 3.42 22.53 8.10
CA SER A 67 2.58 23.30 9.02
C SER A 67 1.15 23.44 8.46
N PHE A 68 0.17 23.63 9.34
CA PHE A 68 -1.22 23.88 8.91
C PHE A 68 -1.31 25.13 8.01
N SER A 69 -0.51 26.15 8.33
CA SER A 69 -0.44 27.40 7.56
C SER A 69 0.04 27.15 6.12
N ASP A 70 1.04 26.30 5.94
CA ASP A 70 1.58 25.98 4.61
C ASP A 70 0.59 25.15 3.79
N MET A 71 -0.06 24.16 4.43
CA MET A 71 -1.13 23.38 3.79
C MET A 71 -2.32 24.25 3.39
N PHE A 72 -2.75 25.17 4.27
CA PHE A 72 -3.85 26.09 3.98
C PHE A 72 -3.50 27.10 2.89
N ARG A 73 -2.24 27.55 2.84
CA ARG A 73 -1.74 28.41 1.75
C ARG A 73 -1.83 27.69 0.41
N CYS A 74 -1.32 26.46 0.34
CA CYS A 74 -1.42 25.59 -0.83
C CYS A 74 -2.87 25.43 -1.30
N TYR A 75 -3.76 25.06 -0.36
CA TYR A 75 -5.20 24.96 -0.60
C TYR A 75 -5.78 26.23 -1.21
N ARG A 76 -5.55 27.39 -0.57
CA ARG A 76 -6.07 28.68 -1.01
C ARG A 76 -5.57 29.05 -2.40
N ASP A 77 -4.30 28.83 -2.69
CA ASP A 77 -3.70 29.25 -3.96
C ASP A 77 -4.15 28.36 -5.12
N VAL A 78 -4.34 27.05 -4.89
CA VAL A 78 -5.03 26.16 -5.85
C VAL A 78 -6.49 26.56 -6.03
N MET A 79 -7.22 26.92 -4.96
CA MET A 79 -8.61 27.36 -5.08
C MET A 79 -8.77 28.61 -5.92
N LYS A 80 -7.85 29.58 -5.80
CA LYS A 80 -7.80 30.73 -6.71
C LYS A 80 -7.59 30.27 -8.15
N MET A 81 -6.67 29.34 -8.39
CA MET A 81 -6.41 28.81 -9.73
C MET A 81 -7.64 28.06 -10.29
N PHE A 82 -8.37 27.27 -9.49
CA PHE A 82 -9.62 26.65 -9.93
C PHE A 82 -10.71 27.68 -10.25
N ILE A 83 -10.87 28.72 -9.43
CA ILE A 83 -11.93 29.73 -9.62
C ILE A 83 -11.61 30.66 -10.80
N PHE A 84 -10.36 31.09 -10.96
CA PHE A 84 -9.99 32.13 -11.94
C PHE A 84 -9.39 31.60 -13.23
N VAL A 85 -8.96 30.33 -13.29
CA VAL A 85 -8.38 29.72 -14.50
C VAL A 85 -9.22 28.55 -14.98
N VAL A 86 -9.39 27.51 -14.15
CA VAL A 86 -10.07 26.27 -14.58
C VAL A 86 -11.57 26.47 -14.77
N GLY A 87 -12.24 27.17 -13.85
CA GLY A 87 -13.68 27.44 -13.91
C GLY A 87 -14.08 28.19 -15.19
N PRO A 88 -13.47 29.34 -15.51
CA PRO A 88 -13.72 30.06 -16.76
C PRO A 88 -13.43 29.21 -17.99
N LEU A 89 -12.32 28.46 -18.01
CA LEU A 89 -12.01 27.54 -19.11
C LEU A 89 -13.12 26.52 -19.31
N GLN A 90 -13.60 25.89 -18.24
CA GLN A 90 -14.68 24.92 -18.33
C GLN A 90 -15.94 25.58 -18.91
N LEU A 91 -16.39 26.72 -18.38
CA LEU A 91 -17.57 27.43 -18.88
C LEU A 91 -17.50 27.70 -20.39
N VAL A 92 -16.35 28.18 -20.90
CA VAL A 92 -16.20 28.49 -22.33
C VAL A 92 -15.98 27.26 -23.22
N SER A 93 -15.60 26.12 -22.66
CA SER A 93 -15.26 24.90 -23.41
C SER A 93 -16.45 24.01 -23.77
N TYR A 94 -17.69 24.39 -23.39
CA TYR A 94 -18.89 23.63 -23.72
C TYR A 94 -19.08 23.34 -25.23
N PRO A 95 -18.77 24.24 -26.18
CA PRO A 95 -18.86 23.92 -27.61
C PRO A 95 -17.98 22.72 -28.01
N SER A 96 -16.80 22.57 -27.39
CA SER A 96 -15.93 21.41 -27.61
C SER A 96 -16.59 20.12 -27.10
N ILE A 97 -17.32 20.19 -25.99
CA ILE A 97 -18.07 19.06 -25.42
C ILE A 97 -19.23 18.64 -26.31
N GLN A 98 -19.90 19.60 -26.93
CA GLN A 98 -20.92 19.32 -27.95
C GLN A 98 -20.30 18.67 -29.19
N MET A 99 -19.12 19.12 -29.62
CA MET A 99 -18.41 18.58 -30.78
C MET A 99 -17.96 17.13 -30.59
N ILE A 100 -17.58 16.73 -29.37
CA ILE A 100 -17.24 15.33 -29.04
C ILE A 100 -18.48 14.48 -28.69
N GLU A 101 -19.68 15.06 -28.70
CA GLU A 101 -20.95 14.34 -28.52
C GLU A 101 -21.12 13.60 -27.17
N ILE A 102 -20.63 14.18 -26.06
CA ILE A 102 -20.95 13.67 -24.72
C ILE A 102 -22.45 13.82 -24.45
N ARG A 103 -23.12 12.69 -24.24
CA ARG A 103 -24.58 12.64 -24.01
C ARG A 103 -24.95 12.85 -22.55
N SER A 104 -26.04 13.54 -22.29
CA SER A 104 -26.64 13.78 -20.96
C SER A 104 -27.96 13.03 -20.75
N GLY A 105 -28.56 12.56 -21.84
CA GLY A 105 -29.88 11.93 -21.85
C GLY A 105 -29.87 10.43 -21.59
N LEU A 106 -31.08 9.89 -21.46
CA LEU A 106 -31.32 8.45 -21.29
C LEU A 106 -30.99 7.64 -22.57
N PRO A 107 -30.64 6.34 -22.46
CA PRO A 107 -30.51 5.55 -21.22
C PRO A 107 -29.24 5.90 -20.44
N LEU A 108 -29.21 5.64 -19.13
CA LEU A 108 -27.95 5.78 -18.38
C LEU A 108 -26.89 4.77 -18.88
N PRO A 109 -25.58 5.09 -18.75
CA PRO A 109 -24.53 4.17 -19.17
C PRO A 109 -24.54 2.91 -18.30
N SER A 110 -24.29 1.76 -18.93
CA SER A 110 -24.15 0.50 -18.19
C SER A 110 -22.84 0.49 -17.39
N CYS A 111 -22.73 -0.34 -16.35
CA CYS A 111 -21.48 -0.49 -15.61
C CYS A 111 -20.31 -0.90 -16.51
N SER A 112 -20.54 -1.80 -17.48
CA SER A 112 -19.53 -2.21 -18.46
C SER A 112 -19.10 -1.06 -19.38
N GLU A 113 -20.03 -0.19 -19.79
CA GLU A 113 -19.73 1.01 -20.58
C GLU A 113 -18.86 1.99 -19.79
N ILE A 114 -19.24 2.28 -18.53
CA ILE A 114 -18.45 3.13 -17.63
C ILE A 114 -17.03 2.58 -17.47
N VAL A 115 -16.90 1.29 -17.15
CA VAL A 115 -15.59 0.65 -16.93
C VAL A 115 -14.75 0.70 -18.21
N ALA A 116 -15.31 0.35 -19.37
CA ALA A 116 -14.59 0.39 -20.64
C ALA A 116 -14.11 1.81 -20.98
N GLN A 117 -14.97 2.81 -20.81
CA GLN A 117 -14.62 4.22 -21.02
C GLN A 117 -13.52 4.68 -20.06
N LEU A 118 -13.63 4.39 -18.76
CA LEU A 118 -12.61 4.76 -17.77
C LEU A 118 -11.25 4.10 -18.06
N VAL A 119 -11.23 2.85 -18.53
CA VAL A 119 -9.97 2.19 -18.95
C VAL A 119 -9.34 2.93 -20.13
N VAL A 120 -10.13 3.27 -21.16
CA VAL A 120 -9.62 4.06 -22.30
C VAL A 120 -9.10 5.41 -21.82
N TYR A 121 -9.85 6.09 -20.96
CA TYR A 121 -9.46 7.42 -20.46
C TYR A 121 -8.16 7.36 -19.67
N LEU A 122 -8.00 6.39 -18.78
CA LEU A 122 -6.76 6.18 -18.02
C LEU A 122 -5.57 5.90 -18.92
N LEU A 123 -5.71 5.03 -19.92
CA LEU A 123 -4.58 4.68 -20.81
C LEU A 123 -4.16 5.86 -21.70
N VAL A 124 -5.13 6.60 -22.26
CA VAL A 124 -4.87 7.78 -23.11
C VAL A 124 -4.27 8.92 -22.30
N GLU A 125 -4.84 9.18 -21.12
CA GLU A 125 -4.37 10.23 -20.23
C GLU A 125 -2.95 9.93 -19.77
N ASP A 126 -2.69 8.74 -19.24
CA ASP A 126 -1.38 8.37 -18.70
C ASP A 126 -0.28 8.41 -19.78
N TYR A 127 -0.55 7.89 -20.98
CA TYR A 127 0.40 7.94 -22.09
C TYR A 127 0.71 9.38 -22.54
N THR A 128 -0.32 10.21 -22.68
CA THR A 128 -0.15 11.59 -23.15
C THR A 128 0.51 12.45 -22.08
N ASN A 129 0.08 12.29 -20.83
CA ASN A 129 0.61 13.00 -19.67
C ASN A 129 2.09 12.70 -19.48
N TYR A 130 2.53 11.44 -19.60
CA TYR A 130 3.94 11.06 -19.56
C TYR A 130 4.83 11.94 -20.46
N TRP A 131 4.42 12.17 -21.71
CA TRP A 131 5.22 12.96 -22.65
C TRP A 131 5.22 14.45 -22.34
N ILE A 132 4.08 15.00 -21.93
CA ILE A 132 3.97 16.41 -21.57
C ILE A 132 4.72 16.69 -20.26
N HIS A 133 4.57 15.83 -19.27
CA HIS A 133 5.29 15.90 -18.00
C HIS A 133 6.80 15.80 -18.21
N ARG A 134 7.25 14.85 -19.04
CA ARG A 134 8.66 14.73 -19.44
C ARG A 134 9.16 15.97 -20.19
N PHE A 135 8.34 16.57 -21.05
CA PHE A 135 8.66 17.84 -21.71
C PHE A 135 8.84 18.98 -20.69
N PHE A 136 8.00 19.05 -19.66
CA PHE A 136 8.15 20.03 -18.59
C PHE A 136 9.42 19.85 -17.75
N HIS A 137 10.05 18.68 -17.79
CA HIS A 137 11.37 18.44 -17.21
C HIS A 137 12.56 18.77 -18.13
N CYS A 138 12.31 19.37 -19.31
CA CYS A 138 13.38 20.06 -20.01
C CYS A 138 13.79 21.33 -19.25
N LYS A 139 15.03 21.80 -19.45
CA LYS A 139 15.58 22.94 -18.70
C LYS A 139 14.65 24.16 -18.67
N TRP A 140 14.13 24.54 -19.83
CA TRP A 140 13.23 25.68 -19.95
C TRP A 140 11.87 25.44 -19.27
N GLY A 141 11.25 24.29 -19.54
CA GLY A 141 9.95 23.92 -18.96
C GLY A 141 10.00 23.92 -17.44
N TYR A 142 11.07 23.36 -16.87
CA TYR A 142 11.23 23.28 -15.44
C TYR A 142 11.46 24.66 -14.83
N GLU A 143 12.50 25.37 -15.27
CA GLU A 143 12.89 26.66 -14.68
C GLU A 143 11.81 27.75 -14.81
N LYS A 144 10.91 27.64 -15.79
CA LYS A 144 9.89 28.68 -16.04
C LYS A 144 8.48 28.30 -15.57
N ILE A 145 8.15 27.02 -15.57
CA ILE A 145 6.77 26.56 -15.36
C ILE A 145 6.75 25.54 -14.22
N HIS A 146 7.42 24.40 -14.41
CA HIS A 146 7.22 23.21 -13.57
C HIS A 146 7.95 23.24 -12.21
N HIS A 147 8.89 24.16 -12.00
CA HIS A 147 9.52 24.34 -10.69
C HIS A 147 8.52 24.72 -9.58
N VAL A 148 7.37 25.33 -9.91
CA VAL A 148 6.32 25.67 -8.93
C VAL A 148 5.70 24.39 -8.39
N HIS A 149 5.44 23.40 -9.25
CA HIS A 149 4.94 22.10 -8.84
C HIS A 149 5.89 21.38 -7.88
N HIS A 150 7.19 21.48 -8.18
CA HIS A 150 8.27 20.91 -7.37
C HIS A 150 8.68 21.74 -6.14
N GLU A 151 7.94 22.81 -5.80
CA GLU A 151 8.19 23.58 -4.57
C GLU A 151 8.05 22.69 -3.32
N TYR A 152 7.11 21.72 -3.38
CA TYR A 152 6.88 20.72 -2.34
C TYR A 152 7.72 19.45 -2.58
N THR A 153 9.03 19.53 -2.32
CA THR A 153 9.95 18.37 -2.41
C THR A 153 9.56 17.16 -1.55
N ALA A 154 8.69 17.36 -0.55
CA ALA A 154 7.93 16.32 0.13
C ALA A 154 6.44 16.62 -0.08
N PRO A 155 5.80 16.04 -1.11
CA PRO A 155 4.47 16.42 -1.50
C PRO A 155 3.43 16.10 -0.41
N ILE A 156 2.35 16.86 -0.47
CA ILE A 156 1.13 16.67 0.32
C ILE A 156 -0.06 16.60 -0.64
N GLY A 157 -1.17 15.98 -0.24
CA GLY A 157 -2.33 15.82 -1.13
C GLY A 157 -2.83 17.12 -1.75
N TYR A 158 -2.74 18.26 -1.03
CA TYR A 158 -3.07 19.58 -1.58
C TYR A 158 -2.08 20.09 -2.65
N ALA A 159 -0.83 19.62 -2.64
CA ALA A 159 0.17 20.01 -3.64
C ALA A 159 -0.06 19.37 -5.02
N ALA A 160 -0.96 18.38 -5.15
CA ALA A 160 -1.22 17.68 -6.41
C ALA A 160 -1.50 18.61 -7.60
N PRO A 161 -2.46 19.56 -7.51
CA PRO A 161 -2.68 20.57 -8.55
C PRO A 161 -1.93 21.90 -8.30
N TYR A 162 -1.07 21.97 -7.28
CA TYR A 162 -0.28 23.18 -7.03
C TYR A 162 0.80 23.30 -8.10
N ALA A 163 0.59 24.21 -9.04
CA ALA A 163 1.45 24.38 -10.20
C ALA A 163 1.26 25.78 -10.81
N HIS A 164 2.13 26.14 -11.75
CA HIS A 164 1.95 27.34 -12.56
C HIS A 164 0.68 27.20 -13.43
N TRP A 165 -0.10 28.28 -13.61
CA TRP A 165 -1.39 28.22 -14.33
C TRP A 165 -1.27 27.63 -15.75
N ALA A 166 -0.18 27.96 -16.46
CA ALA A 166 0.08 27.42 -17.80
C ALA A 166 0.29 25.90 -17.78
N GLU A 167 0.91 25.38 -16.72
CA GLU A 167 1.08 23.94 -16.53
C GLU A 167 -0.26 23.24 -16.36
N VAL A 168 -1.13 23.80 -15.52
CA VAL A 168 -2.47 23.24 -15.27
C VAL A 168 -3.29 23.17 -16.56
N LEU A 169 -3.19 24.20 -17.41
CA LEU A 169 -3.88 24.20 -18.71
C LEU A 169 -3.33 23.13 -19.65
N VAL A 170 -2.00 22.97 -19.72
CA VAL A 170 -1.35 22.04 -20.65
C VAL A 170 -1.44 20.59 -20.18
N LEU A 171 -1.21 20.30 -18.89
CA LEU A 171 -1.45 18.98 -18.29
C LEU A 171 -2.94 18.64 -18.20
N GLY A 172 -3.82 19.64 -18.30
CA GLY A 172 -5.26 19.43 -18.45
C GLY A 172 -5.64 18.77 -19.78
N ILE A 173 -4.88 18.99 -20.86
CA ILE A 173 -5.19 18.46 -22.21
C ILE A 173 -5.37 16.92 -22.21
N PRO A 174 -4.43 16.12 -21.68
CA PRO A 174 -4.58 14.67 -21.55
C PRO A 174 -5.92 14.20 -20.95
N THR A 175 -6.44 14.95 -19.96
CA THR A 175 -7.68 14.59 -19.24
C THR A 175 -8.91 14.61 -20.16
N PHE A 176 -8.89 15.40 -21.24
CA PHE A 176 -10.02 15.50 -22.19
C PHE A 176 -9.84 14.63 -23.44
N LEU A 177 -8.63 14.13 -23.72
CA LEU A 177 -8.38 13.31 -24.92
C LEU A 177 -9.11 11.96 -24.87
N GLY A 178 -9.11 11.28 -23.73
CA GLY A 178 -9.86 10.03 -23.56
C GLY A 178 -11.35 10.19 -23.88
N PRO A 179 -12.05 11.12 -23.21
CA PRO A 179 -13.45 11.45 -23.53
C PRO A 179 -13.69 11.90 -24.98
N ALA A 180 -12.71 12.52 -25.62
CA ALA A 180 -12.81 12.88 -27.05
C ALA A 180 -12.69 11.66 -27.98
N ILE A 181 -11.91 10.65 -27.62
CA ILE A 181 -11.73 9.41 -28.40
C ILE A 181 -12.89 8.44 -28.19
N ALA A 182 -13.37 8.31 -26.96
CA ALA A 182 -14.45 7.40 -26.58
C ALA A 182 -15.54 8.17 -25.84
N PRO A 183 -16.32 9.02 -26.53
CA PRO A 183 -17.34 9.84 -25.88
C PRO A 183 -18.40 8.97 -25.21
N GLY A 184 -18.86 9.46 -24.06
CA GLY A 184 -19.74 8.72 -23.18
C GLY A 184 -20.85 9.58 -22.60
N HIS A 185 -21.39 9.12 -21.49
CA HIS A 185 -22.41 9.86 -20.76
C HIS A 185 -21.78 10.90 -19.81
N MET A 186 -22.48 12.00 -19.56
CA MET A 186 -22.07 13.07 -18.64
C MET A 186 -21.72 12.54 -17.24
N ILE A 187 -22.43 11.51 -16.76
CA ILE A 187 -22.11 10.82 -15.49
C ILE A 187 -20.73 10.15 -15.54
N THR A 188 -20.39 9.45 -16.63
CA THR A 188 -19.04 8.86 -16.78
C THR A 188 -17.99 9.96 -16.79
N PHE A 189 -18.28 11.08 -17.47
CA PHE A 189 -17.38 12.22 -17.52
C PHE A 189 -17.15 12.85 -16.14
N TRP A 190 -18.21 13.08 -15.36
CA TRP A 190 -18.10 13.55 -13.98
C TRP A 190 -17.30 12.59 -13.09
N LEU A 191 -17.58 11.29 -13.20
CA LEU A 191 -16.84 10.26 -12.49
C LEU A 191 -15.36 10.27 -12.87
N TRP A 192 -15.04 10.44 -14.15
CA TRP A 192 -13.68 10.56 -14.65
C TRP A 192 -12.93 11.74 -14.04
N ILE A 193 -13.53 12.94 -14.05
CA ILE A 193 -12.92 14.15 -13.45
C ILE A 193 -12.65 13.94 -11.95
N ALA A 194 -13.61 13.36 -11.22
CA ALA A 194 -13.44 13.05 -9.80
C ALA A 194 -12.34 12.02 -9.55
N LEU A 195 -12.34 10.90 -10.29
CA LEU A 195 -11.35 9.83 -10.12
C LEU A 195 -9.94 10.30 -10.44
N ARG A 196 -9.76 11.10 -11.50
CA ARG A 196 -8.44 11.67 -11.81
C ARG A 196 -7.92 12.53 -10.68
N GLN A 197 -8.76 13.38 -10.10
CA GLN A 197 -8.28 14.23 -9.01
C GLN A 197 -7.99 13.44 -7.73
N ILE A 198 -8.80 12.43 -7.40
CA ILE A 198 -8.53 11.52 -6.27
C ILE A 198 -7.17 10.82 -6.45
N GLU A 199 -6.91 10.31 -7.65
CA GLU A 199 -5.66 9.64 -7.99
C GLU A 199 -4.45 10.58 -7.83
N ALA A 200 -4.52 11.80 -8.38
CA ALA A 200 -3.45 12.77 -8.23
C ALA A 200 -3.19 13.16 -6.77
N ILE A 201 -4.25 13.30 -5.96
CA ILE A 201 -4.13 13.58 -4.52
C ILE A 201 -3.47 12.40 -3.78
N GLU A 202 -3.81 11.16 -4.14
CA GLU A 202 -3.23 9.97 -3.52
C GLU A 202 -1.73 9.85 -3.80
N THR A 203 -1.31 10.04 -5.05
CA THR A 203 0.11 10.00 -5.46
C THR A 203 0.94 11.13 -4.84
N HIS A 204 0.32 12.24 -4.44
CA HIS A 204 0.99 13.34 -3.74
C HIS A 204 0.83 13.30 -2.22
N SER A 205 0.14 12.30 -1.67
CA SER A 205 -0.24 12.31 -0.24
C SER A 205 0.96 12.38 0.72
N GLY A 206 2.13 11.92 0.29
CA GLY A 206 3.34 11.82 1.13
C GLY A 206 3.30 10.64 2.11
N TYR A 207 2.32 9.74 1.95
CA TYR A 207 2.14 8.54 2.76
C TYR A 207 2.10 7.29 1.89
N ASP A 208 2.75 6.23 2.35
CA ASP A 208 2.64 4.91 1.76
C ASP A 208 1.95 3.93 2.72
N PHE A 209 0.64 3.74 2.54
CA PHE A 209 -0.14 2.83 3.36
C PHE A 209 -0.18 1.43 2.76
N PRO A 210 0.13 0.38 3.55
CA PRO A 210 0.12 -0.98 3.05
C PRO A 210 -1.29 -1.49 2.70
N TRP A 211 -2.34 -0.85 3.22
CA TRP A 211 -3.74 -1.18 2.94
C TRP A 211 -4.36 -0.34 1.81
N SER A 212 -3.60 0.51 1.11
CA SER A 212 -4.18 1.28 0.00
C SER A 212 -4.67 0.34 -1.11
N LEU A 213 -5.88 0.57 -1.63
CA LEU A 213 -6.43 -0.25 -2.73
C LEU A 213 -5.60 -0.15 -4.01
N THR A 214 -4.84 0.95 -4.16
CA THR A 214 -3.95 1.17 -5.30
C THR A 214 -2.80 0.16 -5.37
N LYS A 215 -2.49 -0.51 -4.24
CA LYS A 215 -1.47 -1.58 -4.18
C LYS A 215 -1.82 -2.84 -4.99
N TYR A 216 -3.08 -3.02 -5.37
CA TYR A 216 -3.53 -4.12 -6.23
C TYR A 216 -3.56 -3.77 -7.72
N ILE A 217 -3.39 -2.49 -8.05
CA ILE A 217 -3.40 -2.04 -9.44
C ILE A 217 -2.02 -2.33 -10.03
N LEU A 218 -1.99 -3.23 -11.01
CA LEU A 218 -0.74 -3.62 -11.66
C LEU A 218 -0.08 -2.40 -12.34
N PHE A 219 1.23 -2.25 -12.14
CA PHE A 219 2.04 -1.13 -12.63
C PHE A 219 1.71 0.26 -12.08
N TYR A 220 0.84 0.38 -11.06
CA TYR A 220 0.57 1.68 -10.45
C TYR A 220 1.82 2.29 -9.80
N GLY A 221 2.10 3.56 -10.09
CA GLY A 221 3.25 4.27 -9.53
C GLY A 221 3.07 4.59 -8.05
N GLY A 222 1.94 5.21 -7.71
CA GLY A 222 1.59 5.57 -6.34
C GLY A 222 2.52 6.57 -5.68
N ALA A 223 2.24 6.84 -4.40
CA ALA A 223 2.88 7.92 -3.67
C ALA A 223 4.41 7.78 -3.54
N GLU A 224 4.94 6.58 -3.30
CA GLU A 224 6.40 6.36 -3.19
C GLU A 224 7.14 6.72 -4.49
N TYR A 225 6.57 6.34 -5.64
CA TYR A 225 7.19 6.56 -6.95
C TYR A 225 7.20 8.04 -7.32
N HIS A 226 6.12 8.75 -7.00
CA HIS A 226 5.98 10.18 -7.29
C HIS A 226 6.70 11.07 -6.26
N ASP A 227 6.74 10.66 -4.99
CA ASP A 227 7.53 11.35 -3.95
C ASP A 227 9.03 11.37 -4.30
N TYR A 228 9.57 10.26 -4.82
CA TYR A 228 10.95 10.23 -5.33
C TYR A 228 11.19 11.27 -6.44
N HIS A 229 10.23 11.41 -7.35
CA HIS A 229 10.29 12.38 -8.44
C HIS A 229 10.36 13.82 -7.91
N HIS A 230 9.47 14.20 -6.97
CA HIS A 230 9.47 15.50 -6.29
C HIS A 230 10.75 15.75 -5.48
N TYR A 231 11.24 14.72 -4.80
CA TYR A 231 12.46 14.81 -3.99
C TYR A 231 13.69 15.14 -4.83
N VAL A 232 13.81 14.56 -6.04
CA VAL A 232 14.93 14.85 -6.96
C VAL A 232 14.73 16.19 -7.68
N GLY A 233 13.48 16.62 -7.90
CA GLY A 233 13.16 17.94 -8.43
C GLY A 233 13.62 18.13 -9.89
N GLY A 234 14.17 19.30 -10.21
CA GLY A 234 14.60 19.65 -11.57
C GLY A 234 15.77 18.85 -12.12
N GLN A 235 16.43 18.06 -11.27
CA GLN A 235 17.42 17.08 -11.71
C GLN A 235 16.78 15.74 -12.11
N SER A 236 15.48 15.57 -11.85
CA SER A 236 14.74 14.37 -12.17
C SER A 236 14.64 14.24 -13.68
N GLN A 237 15.15 13.11 -14.19
CA GLN A 237 14.95 12.63 -15.55
C GLN A 237 14.21 11.28 -15.51
N SER A 238 13.38 11.10 -14.48
CA SER A 238 12.76 9.83 -14.16
C SER A 238 11.38 9.98 -13.52
N ASN A 239 10.59 8.91 -13.54
CA ASN A 239 9.31 8.78 -12.85
C ASN A 239 8.26 9.80 -13.35
N PHE A 240 8.03 9.84 -14.65
CA PHE A 240 7.10 10.80 -15.27
C PHE A 240 5.66 10.28 -15.38
N ALA A 241 5.42 9.00 -15.14
CA ALA A 241 4.10 8.39 -15.14
C ALA A 241 3.12 9.18 -14.28
N SER A 242 1.91 9.36 -14.80
CA SER A 242 0.82 9.96 -14.03
C SER A 242 0.18 8.91 -13.13
N VAL A 243 -0.12 7.73 -13.68
CA VAL A 243 -0.84 6.63 -13.02
C VAL A 243 -0.03 5.34 -13.10
N PHE A 244 0.38 4.94 -14.32
CA PHE A 244 1.02 3.65 -14.56
C PHE A 244 2.47 3.80 -15.01
N THR A 245 3.34 2.99 -14.43
CA THR A 245 4.79 3.02 -14.66
C THR A 245 5.23 2.38 -15.98
N TYR A 246 4.32 1.92 -16.85
CA TYR A 246 4.71 1.20 -18.07
C TYR A 246 5.47 2.10 -19.04
N CYS A 247 5.10 3.38 -19.18
CA CYS A 247 5.85 4.32 -20.00
C CYS A 247 7.28 4.50 -19.46
N ASP A 248 7.43 4.71 -18.16
CA ASP A 248 8.74 4.82 -17.54
C ASP A 248 9.59 3.55 -17.72
N TYR A 249 8.97 2.38 -17.65
CA TYR A 249 9.63 1.11 -17.90
C TYR A 249 10.08 0.97 -19.38
N ILE A 250 9.18 1.21 -20.33
CA ILE A 250 9.44 1.08 -21.78
C ILE A 250 10.54 2.05 -22.21
N TYR A 251 10.49 3.30 -21.74
CA TYR A 251 11.45 4.34 -22.13
C TYR A 251 12.65 4.44 -21.17
N GLY A 252 12.72 3.59 -20.14
CA GLY A 252 13.84 3.50 -19.21
C GLY A 252 14.00 4.72 -18.30
N THR A 253 12.93 5.49 -18.07
CA THR A 253 12.88 6.62 -17.14
C THR A 253 12.50 6.18 -15.72
N ASP A 254 12.54 4.89 -15.39
CA ASP A 254 12.40 4.34 -14.03
C ASP A 254 13.76 3.97 -13.36
N LYS A 255 14.87 4.09 -14.09
CA LYS A 255 16.18 3.54 -13.70
C LYS A 255 16.73 4.14 -12.40
N GLY A 256 16.56 5.45 -12.20
CA GLY A 256 17.00 6.15 -10.98
C GLY A 256 16.29 5.60 -9.74
N TYR A 257 14.97 5.53 -9.79
CA TYR A 257 14.14 4.94 -8.74
C TYR A 257 14.50 3.47 -8.46
N ARG A 258 14.65 2.65 -9.52
CA ARG A 258 15.03 1.24 -9.36
C ARG A 258 16.42 1.06 -8.77
N PHE A 259 17.36 1.93 -9.10
CA PHE A 259 18.69 1.93 -8.50
C PHE A 259 18.62 2.27 -7.01
N GLN A 260 17.89 3.32 -6.64
CA GLN A 260 17.67 3.68 -5.23
C GLN A 260 17.02 2.52 -4.46
N LYS A 261 16.00 1.87 -5.03
CA LYS A 261 15.32 0.71 -4.44
C LYS A 261 16.26 -0.50 -4.30
N LYS A 262 17.12 -0.76 -5.29
CA LYS A 262 18.16 -1.79 -5.21
C LYS A 262 19.18 -1.48 -4.11
N LEU A 263 19.61 -0.24 -3.97
CA LEU A 263 20.52 0.18 -2.91
C LEU A 263 19.89 -0.03 -1.53
N LEU A 264 18.63 0.39 -1.36
CA LEU A 264 17.81 0.11 -0.17
C LEU A 264 17.80 -1.40 0.17
N GLN A 265 17.62 -2.25 -0.83
CA GLN A 265 17.61 -3.71 -0.65
C GLN A 265 19.00 -4.32 -0.43
N GLN A 266 20.07 -3.75 -0.98
CA GLN A 266 21.45 -4.24 -0.81
C GLN A 266 22.00 -3.93 0.58
N LEU A 267 21.44 -2.92 1.25
CA LEU A 267 21.74 -2.59 2.63
C LEU A 267 21.13 -3.59 3.63
N GLN A 268 20.19 -4.43 3.18
CA GLN A 268 19.73 -5.60 3.91
C GLN A 268 20.58 -6.82 3.52
N PRO A 269 21.17 -7.55 4.48
CA PRO A 269 21.99 -8.71 4.19
C PRO A 269 21.14 -9.81 3.54
N LYS A 270 21.42 -10.12 2.26
CA LYS A 270 20.74 -11.20 1.55
C LYS A 270 21.42 -12.54 1.86
N VAL A 271 20.82 -13.32 2.74
CA VAL A 271 21.18 -14.74 2.89
C VAL A 271 20.48 -15.52 1.78
N LYS A 272 21.25 -16.26 0.98
CA LYS A 272 20.69 -17.18 -0.02
C LYS A 272 20.99 -18.60 0.43
N TYR A 273 19.94 -19.41 0.57
CA TYR A 273 20.05 -20.84 0.86
C TYR A 273 20.19 -21.64 -0.44
N SER A 274 21.05 -22.64 -0.43
CA SER A 274 21.16 -23.59 -1.53
C SER A 274 19.96 -24.54 -1.57
N VAL A 275 19.74 -25.21 -2.69
CA VAL A 275 18.71 -26.26 -2.81
C VAL A 275 18.94 -27.38 -1.78
N ALA A 276 20.20 -27.70 -1.49
CA ALA A 276 20.55 -28.68 -0.47
C ALA A 276 20.11 -28.23 0.93
N ASP A 277 20.30 -26.96 1.28
CA ASP A 277 19.86 -26.40 2.57
C ASP A 277 18.33 -26.46 2.69
N MET A 278 17.61 -26.06 1.64
CA MET A 278 16.14 -26.15 1.59
C MET A 278 15.64 -27.59 1.73
N PHE A 279 16.31 -28.55 1.09
CA PHE A 279 15.95 -29.97 1.21
C PHE A 279 16.21 -30.52 2.62
N ARG A 280 17.32 -30.12 3.27
CA ARG A 280 17.59 -30.47 4.67
C ARG A 280 16.48 -29.93 5.58
N CYS A 281 16.12 -28.65 5.43
CA CYS A 281 14.99 -28.03 6.14
C CYS A 281 13.72 -28.86 5.99
N TYR A 282 13.32 -29.12 4.74
CA TYR A 282 12.11 -29.86 4.43
C TYR A 282 12.10 -31.25 5.07
N ARG A 283 13.19 -32.01 4.89
CA ARG A 283 13.32 -33.36 5.47
C ARG A 283 13.14 -33.35 6.98
N ASP A 284 13.78 -32.41 7.68
CA ASP A 284 13.77 -32.38 9.14
C ASP A 284 12.45 -31.83 9.69
N VAL A 285 11.81 -30.89 8.99
CA VAL A 285 10.41 -30.51 9.22
C VAL A 285 9.47 -31.70 9.05
N MET A 286 9.59 -32.47 7.96
CA MET A 286 8.75 -33.66 7.75
C MET A 286 8.93 -34.69 8.87
N LYS A 287 10.16 -34.92 9.35
CA LYS A 287 10.39 -35.79 10.52
C LYS A 287 9.66 -35.28 11.76
N LEU A 288 9.72 -33.98 12.06
CA LEU A 288 8.98 -33.40 13.19
C LEU A 288 7.46 -33.57 13.01
N PHE A 289 6.95 -33.37 11.79
CA PHE A 289 5.53 -33.55 11.49
C PHE A 289 5.07 -34.99 11.69
N PHE A 290 5.80 -35.99 11.20
CA PHE A 290 5.40 -37.38 11.35
C PHE A 290 5.60 -37.91 12.77
N VAL A 291 6.73 -37.60 13.40
CA VAL A 291 7.09 -38.20 14.70
C VAL A 291 6.48 -37.44 15.88
N VAL A 292 6.51 -36.11 15.86
CA VAL A 292 6.05 -35.29 16.99
C VAL A 292 4.59 -34.91 16.78
N VAL A 293 4.28 -34.16 15.71
CA VAL A 293 2.93 -33.64 15.48
C VAL A 293 1.94 -34.77 15.20
N GLY A 294 2.32 -35.77 14.41
CA GLY A 294 1.49 -36.94 14.12
C GLY A 294 1.16 -37.75 15.37
N THR A 295 2.14 -37.99 16.24
CA THR A 295 1.91 -38.66 17.53
C THR A 295 0.99 -37.83 18.42
N LEU A 296 1.22 -36.52 18.53
CA LEU A 296 0.35 -35.60 19.29
C LEU A 296 -1.09 -35.65 18.76
N GLN A 297 -1.27 -35.68 17.44
CA GLN A 297 -2.59 -35.73 16.82
C GLN A 297 -3.33 -37.04 17.10
N LEU A 298 -2.62 -38.17 17.19
CA LEU A 298 -3.22 -39.46 17.54
C LEU A 298 -3.68 -39.50 19.01
N VAL A 299 -2.96 -38.84 19.91
CA VAL A 299 -3.28 -38.82 21.35
C VAL A 299 -4.08 -37.60 21.79
N SER A 300 -4.38 -36.65 20.89
CA SER A 300 -5.10 -35.41 21.24
C SER A 300 -6.60 -35.59 21.41
N TYR A 301 -7.19 -36.69 20.92
CA TYR A 301 -8.65 -36.88 20.99
C TYR A 301 -9.20 -36.81 22.43
N PRO A 302 -8.67 -37.54 23.42
CA PRO A 302 -9.08 -37.38 24.82
C PRO A 302 -8.96 -35.95 25.32
N SER A 303 -7.88 -35.24 24.95
CA SER A 303 -7.68 -33.84 25.34
C SER A 303 -8.72 -32.90 24.73
N THR A 304 -9.10 -33.10 23.47
CA THR A 304 -10.16 -32.31 22.81
C THR A 304 -11.53 -32.56 23.45
N GLN A 305 -11.82 -33.80 23.85
CA GLN A 305 -13.04 -34.15 24.57
C GLN A 305 -13.06 -33.55 25.98
N MET A 306 -11.93 -33.62 26.71
CA MET A 306 -11.79 -33.00 28.03
C MET A 306 -11.92 -31.48 28.00
N ALA A 307 -11.39 -30.83 26.95
CA ALA A 307 -11.56 -29.41 26.74
C ALA A 307 -13.02 -29.02 26.44
N GLY A 308 -13.86 -29.97 26.00
CA GLY A 308 -15.25 -29.72 25.65
C GLY A 308 -15.46 -29.25 24.21
N ILE A 309 -14.51 -29.51 23.30
CA ILE A 309 -14.65 -29.17 21.88
C ILE A 309 -15.77 -30.02 21.27
N GLN A 310 -16.77 -29.35 20.72
CA GLN A 310 -17.96 -29.99 20.17
C GLN A 310 -17.74 -30.37 18.70
N SER A 311 -18.27 -31.51 18.26
CA SER A 311 -18.20 -31.95 16.85
C SER A 311 -19.56 -32.20 16.20
N GLY A 312 -20.64 -32.04 16.98
CA GLY A 312 -22.01 -32.29 16.56
C GLY A 312 -22.80 -31.01 16.28
N LEU A 313 -24.07 -31.18 15.92
CA LEU A 313 -25.00 -30.07 15.69
C LEU A 313 -25.45 -29.40 17.01
N PRO A 314 -25.80 -28.09 16.98
CA PRO A 314 -25.80 -27.20 15.81
C PRO A 314 -24.39 -26.74 15.41
N LEU A 315 -24.22 -26.40 14.13
CA LEU A 315 -22.99 -25.76 13.66
C LEU A 315 -22.86 -24.36 14.27
N PRO A 316 -21.62 -23.88 14.52
CA PRO A 316 -21.40 -22.55 15.08
C PRO A 316 -21.88 -21.49 14.08
N SER A 317 -22.46 -20.41 14.62
CA SER A 317 -22.82 -19.27 13.78
C SER A 317 -21.56 -18.56 13.28
N PHE A 318 -21.66 -17.81 12.17
CA PHE A 318 -20.54 -17.01 11.67
C PHE A 318 -19.97 -16.06 12.75
N MET A 319 -20.84 -15.44 13.55
CA MET A 319 -20.41 -14.52 14.62
C MET A 319 -19.73 -15.25 15.78
N GLU A 320 -20.16 -16.48 16.08
CA GLU A 320 -19.50 -17.33 17.08
C GLU A 320 -18.08 -17.69 16.64
N ILE A 321 -17.90 -18.11 15.38
CA ILE A 321 -16.58 -18.41 14.80
C ILE A 321 -15.69 -17.17 14.90
N VAL A 322 -16.17 -16.00 14.46
CA VAL A 322 -15.39 -14.76 14.49
C VAL A 322 -15.01 -14.38 15.92
N ALA A 323 -15.96 -14.44 16.86
CA ALA A 323 -15.70 -14.10 18.27
C ALA A 323 -14.67 -15.05 18.91
N GLN A 324 -14.81 -16.36 18.70
CA GLN A 324 -13.86 -17.36 19.18
C GLN A 324 -12.47 -17.13 18.59
N LEU A 325 -12.35 -16.91 17.28
CA LEU A 325 -11.07 -16.64 16.62
C LEU A 325 -10.38 -15.39 17.17
N VAL A 326 -11.12 -14.29 17.36
CA VAL A 326 -10.57 -13.07 17.96
C VAL A 326 -9.99 -13.35 19.35
N VAL A 327 -10.72 -14.08 20.20
CA VAL A 327 -10.23 -14.43 21.53
C VAL A 327 -9.03 -15.36 21.47
N TYR A 328 -9.04 -16.36 20.58
CA TYR A 328 -7.91 -17.29 20.41
C TYR A 328 -6.64 -16.54 19.99
N PHE A 329 -6.74 -15.63 19.03
CA PHE A 329 -5.63 -14.77 18.61
C PHE A 329 -5.09 -13.91 19.76
N LEU A 330 -5.96 -13.30 20.57
CA LEU A 330 -5.52 -12.46 21.69
C LEU A 330 -4.82 -13.28 22.80
N ILE A 331 -5.37 -14.45 23.14
CA ILE A 331 -4.79 -15.34 24.16
C ILE A 331 -3.45 -15.91 23.68
N GLU A 332 -3.41 -16.42 22.44
CA GLU A 332 -2.21 -17.00 21.86
C GLU A 332 -1.11 -15.96 21.76
N ASP A 333 -1.38 -14.78 21.21
CA ASP A 333 -0.35 -13.77 20.96
C ASP A 333 0.25 -13.23 22.28
N TYR A 334 -0.60 -12.97 23.29
CA TYR A 334 -0.13 -12.53 24.61
C TYR A 334 0.70 -13.61 25.32
N THR A 335 0.24 -14.86 25.28
CA THR A 335 0.94 -15.98 25.94
C THR A 335 2.23 -16.32 25.20
N ASN A 336 2.19 -16.32 23.86
CA ASN A 336 3.34 -16.60 23.02
C ASN A 336 4.42 -15.52 23.17
N TYR A 337 4.05 -14.24 23.30
CA TYR A 337 5.03 -13.18 23.58
C TYR A 337 5.94 -13.51 24.78
N TRP A 338 5.34 -13.95 25.91
CA TRP A 338 6.11 -14.27 27.12
C TRP A 338 6.93 -15.55 26.97
N ILE A 339 6.35 -16.59 26.37
CA ILE A 339 7.05 -17.85 26.11
C ILE A 339 8.22 -17.62 25.14
N HIS A 340 7.99 -16.92 24.04
CA HIS A 340 9.01 -16.59 23.05
C HIS A 340 10.12 -15.74 23.67
N ARG A 341 9.79 -14.74 24.49
CA ARG A 341 10.78 -13.97 25.24
C ARG A 341 11.60 -14.85 26.20
N TRP A 342 10.98 -15.83 26.85
CA TRP A 342 11.68 -16.82 27.68
C TRP A 342 12.56 -17.77 26.86
N LEU A 343 12.15 -18.16 25.65
CA LEU A 343 12.96 -18.96 24.72
C LEU A 343 14.29 -18.27 24.35
N HIS A 344 14.36 -16.94 24.46
CA HIS A 344 15.58 -16.14 24.27
C HIS A 344 16.45 -15.98 25.52
N CYS A 345 16.08 -16.60 26.65
CA CYS A 345 17.00 -16.73 27.78
C CYS A 345 18.18 -17.64 27.40
N LYS A 346 19.40 -17.30 27.85
CA LYS A 346 20.66 -17.89 27.41
C LYS A 346 20.62 -19.41 27.24
N TRP A 347 20.19 -20.13 28.27
CA TRP A 347 20.18 -21.59 28.25
C TRP A 347 19.13 -22.15 27.30
N VAL A 348 17.92 -21.58 27.31
CA VAL A 348 16.80 -22.05 26.48
C VAL A 348 17.11 -21.78 25.00
N TYR A 349 17.69 -20.64 24.69
CA TYR A 349 18.12 -20.31 23.34
C TYR A 349 19.16 -21.31 22.84
N GLU A 350 20.27 -21.47 23.56
CA GLU A 350 21.40 -22.30 23.11
C GLU A 350 21.02 -23.76 22.83
N ASN A 351 20.07 -24.30 23.62
CA ASN A 351 19.71 -25.72 23.59
C ASN A 351 18.41 -26.03 22.83
N ILE A 352 17.49 -25.08 22.72
CA ILE A 352 16.16 -25.29 22.12
C ILE A 352 15.97 -24.33 20.94
N HIS A 353 15.88 -23.03 21.20
CA HIS A 353 15.44 -22.05 20.21
C HIS A 353 16.48 -21.70 19.12
N ARG A 354 17.75 -22.07 19.32
CA ARG A 354 18.83 -21.83 18.34
C ARG A 354 18.56 -22.53 17.00
N ILE A 355 17.87 -23.68 17.01
CA ILE A 355 17.55 -24.42 15.76
C ILE A 355 16.58 -23.60 14.91
N HIS A 356 15.57 -23.00 15.54
CA HIS A 356 14.65 -22.09 14.85
C HIS A 356 15.37 -20.91 14.21
N HIS A 357 16.35 -20.35 14.90
CA HIS A 357 17.19 -19.24 14.43
C HIS A 357 18.33 -19.64 13.47
N GLU A 358 18.41 -20.91 13.04
CA GLU A 358 19.41 -21.35 12.06
C GLU A 358 19.24 -20.61 10.71
N TYR A 359 17.99 -20.29 10.36
CA TYR A 359 17.64 -19.52 9.17
C TYR A 359 17.52 -18.03 9.48
N THR A 360 18.67 -17.35 9.58
CA THR A 360 18.74 -15.89 9.90
C THR A 360 18.03 -14.97 8.91
N SER A 361 17.67 -15.45 7.72
CA SER A 361 16.62 -14.86 6.89
C SER A 361 15.62 -15.97 6.58
N PRO A 362 14.52 -16.09 7.35
CA PRO A 362 13.66 -17.25 7.25
C PRO A 362 13.03 -17.39 5.87
N ILE A 363 12.70 -18.63 5.53
CA ILE A 363 11.87 -18.98 4.37
C ILE A 363 10.61 -19.66 4.88
N GLY A 364 9.49 -19.56 4.16
CA GLY A 364 8.20 -20.07 4.64
C GLY A 364 8.22 -21.56 5.06
N TYR A 365 9.04 -22.38 4.40
CA TYR A 365 9.26 -23.79 4.75
C TYR A 365 9.96 -24.01 6.11
N ALA A 366 10.73 -23.02 6.56
CA ALA A 366 11.44 -23.05 7.83
C ALA A 366 10.56 -22.59 9.01
N SER A 367 9.31 -22.16 8.77
CA SER A 367 8.43 -21.72 9.86
C SER A 367 8.24 -22.74 10.99
N PRO A 368 8.14 -24.07 10.73
CA PRO A 368 8.09 -25.07 11.79
C PRO A 368 9.45 -25.75 12.02
N TYR A 369 10.53 -25.27 11.41
CA TYR A 369 11.87 -25.83 11.61
C TYR A 369 12.37 -25.39 12.98
N ALA A 370 12.35 -26.32 13.95
CA ALA A 370 12.66 -26.03 15.33
C ALA A 370 13.10 -27.29 16.08
N HIS A 371 13.54 -27.13 17.32
CA HIS A 371 13.74 -28.28 18.21
C HIS A 371 12.38 -28.91 18.58
N TRP A 372 12.30 -30.24 18.73
CA TRP A 372 11.02 -30.91 19.06
C TRP A 372 10.38 -30.37 20.36
N ALA A 373 11.20 -30.02 21.36
CA ALA A 373 10.71 -29.44 22.61
C ALA A 373 10.09 -28.05 22.40
N GLU A 374 10.61 -27.29 21.43
CA GLU A 374 10.06 -25.99 21.06
C GLU A 374 8.66 -26.11 20.48
N ILE A 375 8.43 -27.13 19.64
CA ILE A 375 7.09 -27.43 19.09
C ILE A 375 6.08 -27.69 20.22
N LEU A 376 6.48 -28.40 21.28
CA LEU A 376 5.61 -28.64 22.44
C LEU A 376 5.37 -27.35 23.23
N ILE A 377 6.42 -26.56 23.46
CA ILE A 377 6.36 -25.31 24.24
C ILE A 377 5.49 -24.26 23.52
N LEU A 378 5.71 -24.04 22.22
CA LEU A 378 4.92 -23.12 21.39
C LEU A 378 3.52 -23.66 21.06
N GLY A 379 3.30 -24.97 21.25
CA GLY A 379 1.97 -25.57 21.21
C GLY A 379 1.07 -25.09 22.36
N ILE A 380 1.63 -24.83 23.55
CA ILE A 380 0.88 -24.37 24.73
C ILE A 380 0.01 -23.12 24.43
N PRO A 381 0.56 -21.99 23.94
CA PRO A 381 -0.25 -20.81 23.65
C PRO A 381 -1.28 -21.06 22.55
N THR A 382 -0.95 -21.91 21.55
CA THR A 382 -1.86 -22.25 20.44
C THR A 382 -3.11 -23.00 20.91
N PHE A 383 -2.99 -23.88 21.91
CA PHE A 383 -4.11 -24.67 22.44
C PHE A 383 -4.81 -24.03 23.65
N LEU A 384 -4.19 -23.01 24.28
CA LEU A 384 -4.73 -22.37 25.49
C LEU A 384 -6.08 -21.69 25.23
N GLY A 385 -6.23 -20.97 24.12
CA GLY A 385 -7.50 -20.32 23.76
C GLY A 385 -8.67 -21.32 23.63
N PRO A 386 -8.55 -22.34 22.76
CA PRO A 386 -9.55 -23.41 22.66
C PRO A 386 -9.80 -24.19 23.95
N ALA A 387 -8.83 -24.30 24.85
CA ALA A 387 -9.00 -24.95 26.14
C ALA A 387 -9.80 -24.10 27.14
N ILE A 388 -9.64 -22.77 27.12
CA ILE A 388 -10.38 -21.85 28.00
C ILE A 388 -11.79 -21.59 27.47
N ILE A 389 -11.93 -21.41 26.14
CA ILE A 389 -13.19 -21.16 25.46
C ILE A 389 -13.38 -22.25 24.41
N PRO A 390 -13.85 -23.44 24.81
CA PRO A 390 -14.11 -24.50 23.86
C PRO A 390 -15.24 -24.11 22.91
N GLY A 391 -15.03 -24.46 21.64
CA GLY A 391 -15.98 -24.19 20.57
C GLY A 391 -16.25 -25.44 19.75
N HIS A 392 -16.73 -25.23 18.53
CA HIS A 392 -16.92 -26.31 17.58
C HIS A 392 -15.60 -26.70 16.89
N ILE A 393 -15.47 -27.97 16.50
CA ILE A 393 -14.28 -28.53 15.83
C ILE A 393 -13.96 -27.80 14.53
N LEU A 394 -14.97 -27.26 13.83
CA LEU A 394 -14.80 -26.43 12.64
C LEU A 394 -14.07 -25.11 12.97
N THR A 395 -14.43 -24.43 14.06
CA THR A 395 -13.71 -23.24 14.51
C THR A 395 -12.27 -23.60 14.87
N PHE A 396 -12.07 -24.73 15.54
CA PHE A 396 -10.74 -25.22 15.90
C PHE A 396 -9.87 -25.54 14.67
N TRP A 397 -10.40 -26.21 13.65
CA TRP A 397 -9.66 -26.47 12.40
C TRP A 397 -9.35 -25.18 11.65
N LEU A 398 -10.29 -24.24 11.60
CA LEU A 398 -10.07 -22.93 11.00
C LEU A 398 -8.97 -22.17 11.77
N TRP A 399 -9.01 -22.21 13.11
CA TRP A 399 -7.97 -21.63 13.98
C TRP A 399 -6.57 -22.16 13.66
N ILE A 400 -6.40 -23.49 13.66
CA ILE A 400 -5.10 -24.11 13.35
C ILE A 400 -4.65 -23.76 11.92
N THR A 401 -5.58 -23.74 10.96
CA THR A 401 -5.28 -23.37 9.57
C THR A 401 -4.77 -21.93 9.46
N LEU A 402 -5.48 -20.98 10.08
CA LEU A 402 -5.09 -19.57 10.09
C LEU A 402 -3.75 -19.36 10.78
N ARG A 403 -3.48 -20.06 11.89
CA ARG A 403 -2.19 -20.00 12.56
C ARG A 403 -1.06 -20.49 11.67
N GLN A 404 -1.29 -21.55 10.91
CA GLN A 404 -0.26 -22.09 10.03
C GLN A 404 0.01 -21.21 8.81
N ILE A 405 -1.02 -20.60 8.24
CA ILE A 405 -0.87 -19.59 7.17
C ILE A 405 -0.06 -18.39 7.68
N GLU A 406 -0.40 -17.88 8.86
CA GLU A 406 0.28 -16.74 9.47
C GLU A 406 1.76 -17.04 9.73
N ALA A 407 2.08 -18.21 10.29
CA ALA A 407 3.47 -18.60 10.56
C ALA A 407 4.30 -18.72 9.27
N ILE A 408 3.72 -19.26 8.19
CA ILE A 408 4.37 -19.33 6.88
C ILE A 408 4.59 -17.93 6.32
N GLU A 409 3.61 -17.05 6.44
CA GLU A 409 3.69 -15.68 5.93
C GLU A 409 4.77 -14.87 6.63
N THR A 410 4.81 -14.88 7.97
CA THR A 410 5.81 -14.16 8.78
C THR A 410 7.24 -14.66 8.56
N HIS A 411 7.41 -15.93 8.19
CA HIS A 411 8.71 -16.51 7.88
C HIS A 411 9.04 -16.47 6.38
N SER A 412 8.16 -15.95 5.53
CA SER A 412 8.35 -16.04 4.08
C SER A 412 9.55 -15.24 3.58
N GLY A 413 9.95 -14.20 4.32
CA GLY A 413 10.90 -13.18 3.86
C GLY A 413 10.30 -12.21 2.83
N TYR A 414 8.99 -12.32 2.55
CA TYR A 414 8.30 -11.49 1.57
C TYR A 414 7.23 -10.62 2.22
N ASP A 415 7.40 -9.31 2.09
CA ASP A 415 6.39 -8.34 2.48
C ASP A 415 5.49 -7.98 1.28
N LEU A 416 4.58 -8.89 0.94
CA LEU A 416 3.76 -8.77 -0.26
C LEU A 416 2.61 -7.75 -0.08
N PRO A 417 2.31 -6.92 -1.08
CA PRO A 417 1.28 -5.88 -0.96
C PRO A 417 -0.15 -6.43 -0.97
N TRP A 418 -0.37 -7.69 -1.38
CA TRP A 418 -1.69 -8.29 -1.52
C TRP A 418 -2.07 -9.26 -0.39
N THR A 419 -1.26 -9.39 0.67
CA THR A 419 -1.64 -10.25 1.80
C THR A 419 -2.71 -9.56 2.64
N ILE A 420 -3.76 -10.32 3.02
CA ILE A 420 -4.89 -9.80 3.80
C ILE A 420 -4.47 -9.27 5.19
N THR A 421 -3.34 -9.75 5.68
CA THR A 421 -2.73 -9.35 6.96
C THR A 421 -2.29 -7.88 6.97
N LYS A 422 -2.04 -7.26 5.81
CA LYS A 422 -1.73 -5.83 5.67
C LYS A 422 -2.83 -4.90 6.21
N TYR A 423 -4.06 -5.40 6.26
CA TYR A 423 -5.24 -4.67 6.73
C TYR A 423 -5.46 -4.82 8.24
N ILE A 424 -4.72 -5.73 8.88
CA ILE A 424 -4.86 -6.03 10.30
C ILE A 424 -3.99 -5.03 11.09
N PRO A 425 -4.59 -4.18 11.93
CA PRO A 425 -3.83 -3.23 12.73
C PRO A 425 -2.82 -3.94 13.63
N PHE A 426 -1.64 -3.34 13.78
CA PHE A 426 -0.54 -3.86 14.60
C PHE A 426 0.03 -5.21 14.16
N TYR A 427 -0.31 -5.73 12.99
CA TYR A 427 0.33 -6.94 12.48
C TYR A 427 1.83 -6.72 12.24
N GLY A 428 2.67 -7.63 12.74
CA GLY A 428 4.13 -7.54 12.60
C GLY A 428 4.61 -7.89 11.19
N GLY A 429 4.11 -9.00 10.66
CA GLY A 429 4.44 -9.48 9.32
C GLY A 429 5.90 -9.90 9.14
N ALA A 430 6.25 -10.22 7.89
CA ALA A 430 7.54 -10.82 7.55
C ALA A 430 8.74 -9.92 7.86
N GLU A 431 8.67 -8.61 7.61
CA GLU A 431 9.78 -7.68 7.88
C GLU A 431 10.15 -7.63 9.37
N TYR A 432 9.13 -7.66 10.24
CA TYR A 432 9.31 -7.56 11.68
C TYR A 432 9.94 -8.83 12.26
N HIS A 433 9.55 -10.00 11.73
CA HIS A 433 10.07 -11.28 12.16
C HIS A 433 11.42 -11.63 11.52
N ASP A 434 11.67 -11.24 10.27
CA ASP A 434 12.98 -11.40 9.62
C ASP A 434 14.07 -10.63 10.37
N TYR A 435 13.79 -9.40 10.85
CA TYR A 435 14.71 -8.68 11.73
C TYR A 435 15.03 -9.44 13.03
N HIS A 436 14.03 -10.10 13.62
CA HIS A 436 14.21 -10.90 14.82
C HIS A 436 15.20 -12.06 14.59
N HIS A 437 14.99 -12.83 13.51
CA HIS A 437 15.89 -13.91 13.09
C HIS A 437 17.29 -13.42 12.73
N TYR A 438 17.38 -12.27 12.06
CA TYR A 438 18.65 -11.67 11.67
C TYR A 438 19.54 -11.32 12.87
N VAL A 439 18.95 -10.76 13.93
CA VAL A 439 19.69 -10.45 15.17
C VAL A 439 19.97 -11.72 15.98
N GLY A 440 19.12 -12.74 15.87
CA GLY A 440 19.32 -14.06 16.44
C GLY A 440 19.43 -14.02 17.96
N ARG A 441 20.46 -14.65 18.51
CA ARG A 441 20.73 -14.74 19.96
C ARG A 441 20.75 -13.39 20.67
N GLN A 442 21.20 -12.34 19.98
CA GLN A 442 21.30 -11.00 20.57
C GLN A 442 19.95 -10.29 20.57
N SER A 443 18.91 -10.91 20.03
CA SER A 443 17.59 -10.33 19.93
C SER A 443 17.03 -10.12 21.33
N GLN A 444 16.77 -8.86 21.65
CA GLN A 444 16.00 -8.44 22.81
C GLN A 444 14.71 -7.75 22.35
N SER A 445 14.25 -8.11 21.15
CA SER A 445 13.18 -7.41 20.47
C SER A 445 12.36 -8.31 19.54
N ASN A 446 11.15 -7.85 19.21
CA ASN A 446 10.26 -8.44 18.22
C ASN A 446 9.80 -9.86 18.61
N PHE A 447 9.28 -10.02 19.83
CA PHE A 447 8.84 -11.32 20.35
C PHE A 447 7.38 -11.65 20.03
N ALA A 448 6.59 -10.68 19.56
CA ALA A 448 5.21 -10.88 19.16
C ALA A 448 5.07 -12.00 18.12
N SER A 449 3.97 -12.74 18.26
CA SER A 449 3.58 -13.84 17.36
C SER A 449 2.97 -13.25 16.09
N VAL A 450 1.92 -12.46 16.28
CA VAL A 450 1.05 -11.90 15.24
C VAL A 450 0.99 -10.37 15.37
N PHE A 451 0.69 -9.86 16.58
CA PHE A 451 0.44 -8.44 16.79
C PHE A 451 1.54 -7.77 17.63
N THR A 452 2.11 -6.68 17.14
CA THR A 452 3.23 -5.98 17.77
C THR A 452 2.85 -5.16 19.02
N TYR A 453 1.62 -5.28 19.55
CA TYR A 453 1.18 -4.44 20.68
C TYR A 453 1.94 -4.80 21.95
N CYS A 454 2.22 -6.08 22.22
CA CYS A 454 3.05 -6.49 23.35
C CYS A 454 4.45 -5.89 23.25
N ASP A 455 5.08 -5.99 22.07
CA ASP A 455 6.40 -5.40 21.87
C ASP A 455 6.40 -3.88 22.04
N TYR A 456 5.33 -3.20 21.62
CA TYR A 456 5.16 -1.77 21.85
C TYR A 456 5.02 -1.44 23.35
N ILE A 457 4.12 -2.12 24.07
CA ILE A 457 3.81 -1.89 25.49
C ILE A 457 5.05 -2.13 26.36
N TYR A 458 5.77 -3.23 26.11
CA TYR A 458 6.94 -3.61 26.89
C TYR A 458 8.25 -3.05 26.32
N GLY A 459 8.19 -2.29 25.22
CA GLY A 459 9.32 -1.60 24.61
C GLY A 459 10.34 -2.53 23.94
N THR A 460 9.96 -3.77 23.62
CA THR A 460 10.76 -4.75 22.89
C THR A 460 10.67 -4.56 21.38
N ASP A 461 10.29 -3.39 20.86
CA ASP A 461 10.42 -3.04 19.44
C ASP A 461 11.48 -1.96 19.16
N LYS A 462 12.13 -1.45 20.20
CA LYS A 462 13.14 -0.36 20.10
C LYS A 462 14.30 -0.72 19.17
N GLY A 463 14.80 -1.96 19.24
CA GLY A 463 15.88 -2.45 18.38
C GLY A 463 15.53 -2.32 16.90
N TYR A 464 14.36 -2.86 16.53
CA TYR A 464 13.81 -2.76 15.18
C TYR A 464 13.63 -1.30 14.71
N ARG A 465 13.05 -0.43 15.56
CA ARG A 465 12.89 0.99 15.22
C ARG A 465 14.23 1.69 14.97
N ILE A 466 15.24 1.39 15.77
CA ILE A 466 16.60 1.95 15.60
C ILE A 466 17.21 1.41 14.31
N HIS A 467 17.12 0.10 14.05
CA HIS A 467 17.61 -0.51 12.83
C HIS A 467 16.98 0.12 11.58
N LYS A 468 15.66 0.28 11.55
CA LYS A 468 14.94 0.92 10.44
C LYS A 468 15.38 2.38 10.22
N LYS A 469 15.63 3.13 11.31
CA LYS A 469 16.18 4.50 11.24
C LYS A 469 17.60 4.53 10.66
N LEU A 470 18.47 3.61 11.10
CA LEU A 470 19.84 3.52 10.63
C LEU A 470 19.91 3.12 9.15
N LEU A 471 19.09 2.16 8.72
CA LEU A 471 18.96 1.79 7.31
C LEU A 471 18.56 3.01 6.47
N ARG A 472 17.48 3.71 6.86
CA ARG A 472 17.05 4.95 6.18
C ARG A 472 18.15 6.01 6.12
N HIS A 473 18.94 6.17 7.19
CA HIS A 473 20.03 7.14 7.20
C HIS A 473 21.21 6.74 6.30
N LYS A 474 21.58 5.45 6.30
CA LYS A 474 22.65 4.90 5.46
C LYS A 474 22.31 5.07 3.98
N VAL A 475 21.06 4.76 3.60
CA VAL A 475 20.53 5.03 2.26
C VAL A 475 20.70 6.49 1.93
N LYS A 476 20.20 7.38 2.79
CA LYS A 476 20.28 8.82 2.56
C LYS A 476 21.72 9.28 2.31
N LYS A 477 22.69 8.80 3.08
CA LYS A 477 24.11 9.15 2.92
C LYS A 477 24.73 8.60 1.63
N GLU A 478 24.31 7.42 1.19
CA GLU A 478 24.79 6.82 -0.07
C GLU A 478 24.11 7.42 -1.31
N THR A 479 22.89 7.95 -1.15
CA THR A 479 22.15 8.66 -2.21
C THR A 479 22.40 10.18 -2.21
N GLU A 480 22.89 10.76 -1.11
CA GLU A 480 23.22 12.18 -1.01
C GLU A 480 24.47 12.48 -1.86
N PRO A 481 24.44 13.50 -2.73
CA PRO A 481 25.60 13.88 -3.50
C PRO A 481 26.73 14.34 -2.56
N LYS A 482 27.88 13.66 -2.61
CA LYS A 482 29.08 14.07 -1.87
C LYS A 482 29.42 15.51 -2.26
N LYS A 483 29.50 16.42 -1.27
CA LYS A 483 29.94 17.81 -1.46
C LYS A 483 31.24 17.82 -2.28
N GLY A 484 31.17 18.35 -3.51
CA GLY A 484 32.28 18.42 -4.46
C GLY A 484 32.11 17.59 -5.73
N ALA A 485 31.16 16.64 -5.78
CA ALA A 485 30.82 15.92 -7.00
C ALA A 485 29.69 16.63 -7.75
N LYS A 486 30.04 17.64 -8.57
CA LYS A 486 29.10 18.38 -9.42
C LYS A 486 28.47 17.54 -10.57
N TYR A 487 28.63 16.22 -10.56
CA TYR A 487 28.24 15.34 -11.66
C TYR A 487 28.00 13.91 -11.17
N PHE A 488 26.95 13.59 -10.39
CA PHE A 488 26.60 12.18 -10.14
C PHE A 488 25.15 11.93 -9.67
N LEU A 489 24.16 12.60 -10.27
CA LEU A 489 22.76 12.13 -10.25
C LEU A 489 22.14 12.00 -11.65
N ALA A 490 22.83 12.48 -12.70
CA ALA A 490 22.70 11.93 -14.04
C ALA A 490 23.58 10.67 -14.13
N ILE A 491 23.03 9.50 -13.80
CA ILE A 491 23.76 8.23 -14.00
C ILE A 491 23.97 8.06 -15.51
N ASN A 492 25.21 8.33 -15.91
CA ASN A 492 25.72 8.26 -17.27
C ASN A 492 25.40 6.88 -17.90
N SER A 493 24.85 6.87 -19.10
CA SER A 493 24.44 5.67 -19.85
C SER A 493 25.53 4.59 -19.94
N LYS A 494 26.81 4.97 -19.83
CA LYS A 494 27.96 4.06 -19.88
C LYS A 494 28.13 3.12 -18.68
N VAL A 495 27.56 3.43 -17.51
CA VAL A 495 27.56 2.49 -16.36
C VAL A 495 26.44 1.46 -16.50
N ILE A 496 25.35 1.83 -17.17
CA ILE A 496 24.22 0.95 -17.47
C ILE A 496 24.58 -0.10 -18.53
N GLU A 497 25.55 0.17 -19.42
CA GLU A 497 26.04 -0.81 -20.40
C GLU A 497 26.98 -1.89 -19.83
N LYS A 498 27.41 -1.77 -18.57
CA LYS A 498 28.31 -2.73 -17.91
C LYS A 498 27.64 -3.58 -16.80
N LEU A 499 26.33 -3.47 -16.63
CA LEU A 499 25.49 -4.31 -15.77
C LEU A 499 24.37 -4.91 -16.60
#